data_AF-W7WYV0-F1
#
_entry.id   AF-W7WYV0-F1
#
_cell.length_a   1.000
_cell.length_b   1.000
_cell.length_c   1.000
_cell.angle_alpha   90.00
_cell.angle_beta   90.00
_cell.angle_gamma   90.00
#
_symmetry.space_group_name_H-M   'P 1'
#
loop_
_entity.id
_entity.type
_entity.pdbx_description
1 polymer ?
#
loop_
_entity_poly.entity_id
_entity_poly.type
_entity_poly.pdbx_seq_one_letter_code
_entity_poly.pdbx_strand_id
1 'polypeptide(L)'
;METTRLFGRALAAIEPAWIVQVAGHLLKKQLLEPHWEKKAAEVVALERATLYGLVVYNNKRVNFGNVDPAAAREIFIREALVNGEWESRLPFLAHNRKLIRQVEELEHKSRRQDVLVDDELIFAFYDQQLPEDVCSGTTLERWYRAQSPQQPKLLMLTKDELMRHEAAGITTAAFPKTLRLGGIDCEAAYLHEPGDSKDGLTVTVPIYALNQVNDERCEWLVPGLLKDKVLALMKSLHQRPRSRLVPLPEAAAEFCELVPFAQGSLVDALLKAVRERTQIAVQRNDFKLETLQPHLFMNFRVVDEHGRQLGMGRHLPTLKAELGAQARSAFQALAALKLGGVEQAANSPSPNPLPPAGEGAAQTLSLSRPRERAG
;
A
#
# COMPACT_ATOMS: atom_id res chain seq x y z
N MET A 1 -6.43 76.54 -3.23
CA MET A 1 -7.69 76.94 -2.55
C MET A 1 -7.74 76.09 -1.30
N GLU A 2 -7.48 76.71 -0.15
CA GLU A 2 -7.65 76.05 1.14
C GLU A 2 -9.12 76.16 1.53
N THR A 3 -9.78 75.03 1.56
CA THR A 3 -11.17 74.88 1.99
C THR A 3 -11.18 73.95 3.20
N THR A 4 -12.14 74.14 4.10
CA THR A 4 -12.31 73.37 5.35
C THR A 4 -12.55 71.86 5.14
N ARG A 5 -12.76 71.42 3.89
CA ARG A 5 -12.90 70.02 3.49
C ARG A 5 -12.06 69.74 2.23
N LEU A 6 -11.63 68.50 2.10
CA LEU A 6 -10.94 67.99 0.91
C LEU A 6 -11.98 67.80 -0.21
N PHE A 7 -11.82 68.51 -1.33
CA PHE A 7 -12.70 68.39 -2.50
C PHE A 7 -11.90 67.94 -3.73
N GLY A 8 -12.41 66.93 -4.44
CA GLY A 8 -11.87 66.54 -5.75
C GLY A 8 -12.13 67.61 -6.80
N ARG A 9 -11.12 67.94 -7.61
CA ARG A 9 -11.21 68.88 -8.74
C ARG A 9 -10.98 68.11 -10.04
N ALA A 10 -11.60 68.56 -11.13
CA ALA A 10 -11.56 67.89 -12.44
C ALA A 10 -12.10 66.43 -12.39
N LEU A 11 -13.36 66.30 -11.99
CA LEU A 11 -14.05 65.02 -11.94
C LEU A 11 -14.47 64.57 -13.34
N ALA A 12 -14.22 63.31 -13.66
CA ALA A 12 -14.75 62.63 -14.83
C ALA A 12 -15.35 61.29 -14.38
N ALA A 13 -16.41 60.84 -15.07
CA ALA A 13 -16.96 59.51 -14.82
C ALA A 13 -15.96 58.44 -15.30
N ILE A 14 -15.83 57.36 -14.53
CA ILE A 14 -15.02 56.19 -14.90
C ILE A 14 -15.87 54.93 -14.68
N GLU A 15 -15.85 54.04 -15.66
CA GLU A 15 -16.39 52.71 -15.49
C GLU A 15 -15.33 51.78 -14.86
N PRO A 16 -15.69 50.96 -13.87
CA PRO A 16 -14.73 50.06 -13.20
C PRO A 16 -13.97 49.15 -14.17
N ALA A 17 -14.58 48.75 -15.28
CA ALA A 17 -13.96 47.89 -16.29
C ALA A 17 -12.70 48.51 -16.93
N TRP A 18 -12.65 49.85 -17.04
CA TRP A 18 -11.52 50.56 -17.67
C TRP A 18 -10.25 50.47 -16.82
N ILE A 19 -10.40 50.34 -15.50
CA ILE A 19 -9.29 50.24 -14.55
C ILE A 19 -8.40 49.03 -14.86
N VAL A 20 -8.99 47.93 -15.33
CA VAL A 20 -8.26 46.69 -15.68
C VAL A 20 -7.29 46.91 -16.84
N GLN A 21 -7.67 47.73 -17.82
CA GLN A 21 -6.87 48.01 -19.00
C GLN A 21 -5.79 49.07 -18.72
N VAL A 22 -6.16 50.15 -18.03
CA VAL A 22 -5.28 51.33 -17.85
C VAL A 22 -4.35 51.17 -16.66
N ALA A 23 -4.79 50.49 -15.59
CA ALA A 23 -4.09 50.40 -14.31
C ALA A 23 -3.95 48.96 -13.81
N GLY A 24 -3.90 47.96 -14.72
CA GLY A 24 -3.85 46.54 -14.36
C GLY A 24 -2.67 46.15 -13.46
N HIS A 25 -1.55 46.87 -13.54
CA HIS A 25 -0.35 46.66 -12.71
C HIS A 25 -0.52 47.12 -11.24
N LEU A 26 -1.51 47.96 -10.95
CA LEU A 26 -1.83 48.40 -9.59
C LEU A 26 -2.88 47.49 -8.90
N LEU A 27 -3.46 46.56 -9.64
CA LEU A 27 -4.47 45.65 -9.12
C LEU A 27 -3.82 44.58 -8.25
N LYS A 28 -4.32 44.45 -7.02
CA LYS A 28 -4.08 43.27 -6.18
C LYS A 28 -5.09 42.19 -6.57
N LYS A 29 -4.60 41.15 -7.23
CA LYS A 29 -5.38 39.99 -7.66
C LYS A 29 -5.29 38.90 -6.60
N GLN A 30 -6.43 38.31 -6.27
CA GLN A 30 -6.56 37.17 -5.37
C GLN A 30 -7.34 36.09 -6.10
N LEU A 31 -6.89 34.85 -5.95
CA LEU A 31 -7.57 33.67 -6.46
C LEU A 31 -8.36 33.04 -5.34
N LEU A 32 -9.56 32.63 -5.68
CA LEU A 32 -10.56 32.06 -4.79
C LEU A 32 -11.04 30.75 -5.43
N GLU A 33 -11.29 29.75 -4.60
CA GLU A 33 -12.04 28.55 -4.95
C GLU A 33 -11.55 27.86 -6.25
N PRO A 34 -10.30 27.37 -6.31
CA PRO A 34 -9.90 26.52 -7.44
C PRO A 34 -10.75 25.23 -7.44
N HIS A 35 -11.43 24.95 -8.55
CA HIS A 35 -12.34 23.82 -8.68
C HIS A 35 -12.36 23.27 -10.11
N TRP A 36 -12.80 22.01 -10.25
CA TRP A 36 -12.99 21.38 -11.56
C TRP A 36 -14.27 21.85 -12.24
N GLU A 37 -14.18 22.24 -13.52
CA GLU A 37 -15.34 22.55 -14.35
C GLU A 37 -15.56 21.49 -15.44
N LYS A 38 -16.57 20.64 -15.24
CA LYS A 38 -16.87 19.47 -16.10
C LYS A 38 -17.04 19.82 -17.58
N LYS A 39 -17.73 20.93 -17.89
CA LYS A 39 -18.01 21.34 -19.28
C LYS A 39 -16.78 21.83 -20.02
N ALA A 40 -15.90 22.55 -19.31
CA ALA A 40 -14.65 23.04 -19.87
C ALA A 40 -13.56 21.95 -19.88
N ALA A 41 -13.71 20.94 -19.04
CA ALA A 41 -12.69 19.93 -18.75
C ALA A 41 -11.36 20.54 -18.28
N GLU A 42 -11.46 21.59 -17.46
CA GLU A 42 -10.34 22.37 -16.93
C GLU A 42 -10.56 22.72 -15.45
N VAL A 43 -9.46 22.94 -14.73
CA VAL A 43 -9.50 23.51 -13.38
C VAL A 43 -9.57 25.03 -13.48
N VAL A 44 -10.62 25.60 -12.91
CA VAL A 44 -10.94 27.03 -12.96
C VAL A 44 -10.87 27.60 -11.54
N ALA A 45 -10.32 28.80 -11.42
CA ALA A 45 -10.38 29.58 -10.19
C ALA A 45 -11.13 30.89 -10.43
N LEU A 46 -11.70 31.45 -9.36
CA LEU A 46 -12.33 32.76 -9.38
C LEU A 46 -11.32 33.83 -8.96
N GLU A 47 -11.07 34.79 -9.84
CA GLU A 47 -10.19 35.91 -9.59
C GLU A 47 -10.99 37.12 -9.11
N ARG A 48 -10.56 37.68 -7.98
CA ARG A 48 -11.01 38.96 -7.43
C ARG A 48 -9.87 39.96 -7.53
N ALA A 49 -10.12 41.12 -8.13
CA ALA A 49 -9.14 42.21 -8.16
C ALA A 49 -9.60 43.38 -7.30
N THR A 50 -8.66 43.92 -6.53
CA THR A 50 -8.87 45.09 -5.68
C THR A 50 -7.84 46.17 -5.98
N LEU A 51 -8.27 47.43 -5.89
CA LEU A 51 -7.42 48.61 -5.98
C LEU A 51 -7.66 49.47 -4.74
N TYR A 52 -6.64 49.63 -3.89
CA TYR A 52 -6.72 50.38 -2.63
C TYR A 52 -7.91 50.00 -1.73
N GLY A 53 -8.28 48.71 -1.70
CA GLY A 53 -9.40 48.20 -0.91
C GLY A 53 -10.76 48.23 -1.62
N LEU A 54 -10.86 48.84 -2.81
CA LEU A 54 -12.05 48.84 -3.64
C LEU A 54 -12.05 47.64 -4.58
N VAL A 55 -13.17 46.92 -4.68
CA VAL A 55 -13.32 45.78 -5.60
C VAL A 55 -13.53 46.31 -7.01
N VAL A 56 -12.64 45.94 -7.93
CA VAL A 56 -12.72 46.33 -9.35
C VAL A 56 -13.54 45.30 -10.13
N TYR A 57 -13.26 44.02 -9.90
CA TYR A 57 -14.09 42.92 -10.36
C TYR A 57 -14.02 41.76 -9.36
N ASN A 58 -15.06 40.94 -9.39
CA ASN A 58 -15.18 39.74 -8.59
C ASN A 58 -15.66 38.59 -9.48
N ASN A 59 -15.30 37.36 -9.13
CA ASN A 59 -15.74 36.13 -9.80
C ASN A 59 -15.33 36.05 -11.29
N LYS A 60 -14.18 36.64 -11.67
CA LYS A 60 -13.65 36.44 -13.03
C LYS A 60 -13.04 35.05 -13.12
N ARG A 61 -13.56 34.21 -14.01
CA ARG A 61 -13.04 32.86 -14.24
C ARG A 61 -11.67 32.93 -14.92
N VAL A 62 -10.71 32.19 -14.37
CA VAL A 62 -9.38 32.03 -14.94
C VAL A 62 -8.97 30.56 -14.93
N ASN A 63 -8.24 30.13 -15.96
CA ASN A 63 -7.65 28.79 -15.98
C ASN A 63 -6.56 28.71 -14.92
N PHE A 64 -6.78 27.83 -13.94
CA PHE A 64 -5.92 27.71 -12.77
C PHE A 64 -4.60 27.00 -13.09
N GLY A 65 -4.57 26.13 -14.11
CA GLY A 65 -3.35 25.44 -14.54
C GLY A 65 -2.25 26.38 -15.05
N ASN A 66 -2.60 27.58 -15.53
CA ASN A 66 -1.62 28.60 -15.90
C ASN A 66 -1.02 29.34 -14.70
N VAL A 67 -1.62 29.21 -13.52
CA VAL A 67 -1.17 29.88 -12.29
C VAL A 67 -0.41 28.90 -11.41
N ASP A 68 -1.02 27.75 -11.12
CA ASP A 68 -0.44 26.69 -10.30
C ASP A 68 -0.73 25.33 -10.95
N PRO A 69 0.18 24.84 -11.83
CA PRO A 69 -0.03 23.58 -12.54
C PRO A 69 -0.02 22.37 -11.59
N ALA A 70 0.72 22.43 -10.48
CA ALA A 70 0.80 21.33 -9.53
C ALA A 70 -0.52 21.17 -8.76
N ALA A 71 -1.04 22.26 -8.19
CA ALA A 71 -2.34 22.24 -7.52
C ALA A 71 -3.50 21.96 -8.50
N ALA A 72 -3.44 22.50 -9.72
CA ALA A 72 -4.41 22.17 -10.76
C ALA A 72 -4.39 20.68 -11.13
N ARG A 73 -3.21 20.06 -11.20
CA ARG A 73 -3.09 18.64 -11.48
C ARG A 73 -3.68 17.78 -10.37
N GLU A 74 -3.46 18.13 -9.11
CA GLU A 74 -4.09 17.42 -7.99
C GLU A 74 -5.62 17.48 -8.08
N ILE A 75 -6.19 18.69 -8.26
CA ILE A 75 -7.64 18.88 -8.42
C ILE A 75 -8.16 18.10 -9.64
N PHE A 76 -7.44 18.13 -10.75
CA PHE A 76 -7.79 17.38 -11.95
C PHE A 76 -7.86 15.88 -11.68
N ILE A 77 -6.84 15.28 -11.05
CA ILE A 77 -6.86 13.85 -10.77
C ILE A 77 -8.03 13.49 -9.84
N ARG A 78 -8.19 14.23 -8.73
CA ARG A 78 -9.26 13.96 -7.74
C ARG A 78 -10.65 14.09 -8.35
N GLU A 79 -10.94 15.22 -8.98
CA GLU A 79 -12.30 15.50 -9.44
C GLU A 79 -12.59 14.81 -10.78
N ALA A 80 -11.71 14.95 -11.77
CA ALA A 80 -11.97 14.47 -13.12
C ALA A 80 -11.86 12.94 -13.23
N LEU A 81 -10.80 12.35 -12.64
CA LEU A 81 -10.46 10.95 -12.83
C LEU A 81 -10.99 10.04 -11.72
N VAL A 82 -10.84 10.44 -10.45
CA VAL A 82 -11.28 9.65 -9.29
C VAL A 82 -12.78 9.78 -9.09
N ASN A 83 -13.29 11.00 -8.85
CA ASN A 83 -14.73 11.26 -8.70
C ASN A 83 -15.52 11.06 -10.01
N GLY A 84 -14.81 10.86 -11.12
CA GLY A 84 -15.41 10.55 -12.42
C GLY A 84 -16.13 11.73 -13.06
N GLU A 85 -15.78 12.97 -12.73
CA GLU A 85 -16.45 14.18 -13.21
C GLU A 85 -16.01 14.66 -14.59
N TRP A 86 -15.39 13.77 -15.37
CA TRP A 86 -14.95 14.05 -16.72
C TRP A 86 -15.43 13.00 -17.73
N GLU A 87 -16.08 13.45 -18.80
CA GLU A 87 -16.49 12.58 -19.90
C GLU A 87 -15.51 12.68 -21.07
N SER A 88 -14.98 11.52 -21.49
CA SER A 88 -14.18 11.41 -22.71
C SER A 88 -14.36 10.03 -23.35
N ARG A 89 -13.92 9.90 -24.61
CA ARG A 89 -13.96 8.67 -25.41
C ARG A 89 -12.74 7.78 -25.20
N LEU A 90 -11.89 8.10 -24.22
CA LEU A 90 -10.68 7.33 -23.93
C LEU A 90 -11.05 5.94 -23.38
N PRO A 91 -10.47 4.84 -23.93
CA PRO A 91 -10.85 3.48 -23.57
C PRO A 91 -10.66 3.15 -22.08
N PHE A 92 -9.59 3.67 -21.46
CA PHE A 92 -9.28 3.37 -20.06
C PHE A 92 -10.35 3.90 -19.09
N LEU A 93 -10.96 5.06 -19.36
CA LEU A 93 -11.99 5.64 -18.48
C LEU A 93 -13.23 4.72 -18.39
N ALA A 94 -13.69 4.21 -19.54
CA ALA A 94 -14.83 3.31 -19.58
C ALA A 94 -14.51 1.97 -18.88
N HIS A 95 -13.30 1.44 -19.09
CA HIS A 95 -12.82 0.24 -18.41
C HIS A 95 -12.74 0.42 -16.89
N ASN A 96 -12.06 1.47 -16.42
CA ASN A 96 -11.87 1.76 -15.00
C ASN A 96 -13.20 1.98 -14.28
N ARG A 97 -14.11 2.78 -14.84
CA ARG A 97 -15.46 2.98 -14.28
C ARG A 97 -16.26 1.69 -14.16
N LYS A 98 -16.19 0.84 -15.18
CA LYS A 98 -16.85 -0.47 -15.16
C LYS A 98 -16.27 -1.35 -14.07
N LEU A 99 -14.95 -1.37 -13.93
CA LEU A 99 -14.25 -2.18 -12.94
C LEU A 99 -14.55 -1.71 -11.51
N ILE A 100 -14.50 -0.40 -11.24
CA ILE A 100 -14.86 0.18 -9.94
C ILE A 100 -16.29 -0.22 -9.56
N ARG A 101 -17.26 -0.02 -10.46
CA ARG A 101 -18.66 -0.46 -10.22
C ARG A 101 -18.78 -1.95 -9.95
N GLN A 102 -18.04 -2.79 -10.67
CA GLN A 102 -18.05 -4.24 -10.43
C GLN A 102 -17.50 -4.60 -9.05
N VAL A 103 -16.48 -3.87 -8.58
CA VAL A 103 -15.90 -4.04 -7.24
C VAL A 103 -16.91 -3.57 -6.17
N GLU A 104 -17.52 -2.40 -6.33
CA GLU A 104 -18.59 -1.88 -5.46
C GLU A 104 -19.82 -2.83 -5.41
N GLU A 105 -20.24 -3.40 -6.54
CA GLU A 105 -21.35 -4.35 -6.59
C GLU A 105 -21.02 -5.66 -5.84
N LEU A 106 -19.77 -6.12 -5.92
CA LEU A 106 -19.30 -7.27 -5.15
C LEU A 106 -19.30 -6.97 -3.64
N GLU A 107 -18.95 -5.75 -3.26
CA GLU A 107 -19.00 -5.25 -1.87
C GLU A 107 -20.44 -5.28 -1.32
N HIS A 108 -21.39 -4.65 -2.02
CA HIS A 108 -22.80 -4.58 -1.63
C HIS A 108 -23.47 -5.95 -1.51
N LYS A 109 -23.15 -6.89 -2.41
CA LYS A 109 -23.70 -8.26 -2.38
C LYS A 109 -23.13 -9.10 -1.26
N SER A 110 -21.88 -8.84 -0.86
CA SER A 110 -21.20 -9.62 0.17
C SER A 110 -21.42 -9.10 1.60
N ARG A 111 -22.07 -7.94 1.81
CA ARG A 111 -22.14 -7.25 3.11
C ARG A 111 -20.77 -7.20 3.83
N ARG A 112 -19.70 -7.10 3.06
CA ARG A 112 -18.32 -6.93 3.52
C ARG A 112 -18.02 -5.45 3.45
N GLN A 113 -17.58 -4.87 4.55
CA GLN A 113 -17.27 -3.44 4.68
C GLN A 113 -15.77 -3.16 4.46
N ASP A 114 -15.08 -4.08 3.77
CA ASP A 114 -13.61 -4.16 3.66
C ASP A 114 -13.14 -4.19 2.19
N VAL A 115 -14.01 -3.81 1.25
CA VAL A 115 -13.64 -3.58 -0.16
C VAL A 115 -13.91 -2.10 -0.48
N LEU A 116 -13.42 -1.21 0.37
CA LEU A 116 -13.49 0.20 0.04
C LEU A 116 -12.52 0.44 -1.11
N VAL A 117 -13.05 0.80 -2.28
CA VAL A 117 -12.24 1.42 -3.33
C VAL A 117 -11.74 2.73 -2.72
N ASP A 118 -10.46 2.75 -2.31
CA ASP A 118 -9.87 3.94 -1.72
C ASP A 118 -9.55 4.93 -2.85
N ASP A 119 -10.30 6.03 -2.87
CA ASP A 119 -10.10 7.16 -3.79
C ASP A 119 -8.64 7.63 -3.78
N GLU A 120 -7.95 7.51 -2.65
CA GLU A 120 -6.56 7.91 -2.49
C GLU A 120 -5.59 6.96 -3.19
N LEU A 121 -5.96 5.67 -3.33
CA LEU A 121 -5.20 4.71 -4.12
C LEU A 121 -5.37 4.94 -5.61
N ILE A 122 -6.59 5.23 -6.05
CA ILE A 122 -6.86 5.60 -7.43
C ILE A 122 -6.10 6.90 -7.76
N PHE A 123 -6.12 7.87 -6.84
CA PHE A 123 -5.33 9.10 -6.97
C PHE A 123 -3.85 8.78 -7.14
N ALA A 124 -3.26 8.00 -6.23
CA ALA A 124 -1.84 7.65 -6.27
C ALA A 124 -1.44 6.91 -7.57
N PHE A 125 -2.31 6.02 -8.07
CA PHE A 125 -2.11 5.33 -9.34
C PHE A 125 -1.99 6.31 -10.52
N TYR A 126 -2.91 7.28 -10.61
CA TYR A 126 -2.86 8.29 -11.66
C TYR A 126 -1.69 9.25 -11.47
N ASP A 127 -1.43 9.67 -10.23
CA ASP A 127 -0.32 10.57 -9.89
C ASP A 127 1.03 10.00 -10.31
N GLN A 128 1.23 8.70 -10.14
CA GLN A 128 2.49 8.04 -10.49
C GLN A 128 2.68 7.86 -12.01
N GLN A 129 1.59 7.79 -12.79
CA GLN A 129 1.65 7.56 -14.24
C GLN A 129 1.54 8.84 -15.09
N LEU A 130 0.84 9.86 -14.60
CA LEU A 130 0.62 11.10 -15.32
C LEU A 130 1.83 12.04 -15.18
N PRO A 131 2.35 12.59 -16.28
CA PRO A 131 3.34 13.66 -16.24
C PRO A 131 2.86 14.90 -15.49
N GLU A 132 3.81 15.75 -15.09
CA GLU A 132 3.55 16.98 -14.34
C GLU A 132 2.74 18.02 -15.14
N ASP A 133 2.82 18.01 -16.47
CA ASP A 133 2.12 18.96 -17.35
C ASP A 133 0.66 18.57 -17.67
N VAL A 134 0.19 17.42 -17.18
CA VAL A 134 -1.17 16.93 -17.43
C VAL A 134 -2.12 17.36 -16.31
N CYS A 135 -2.80 18.50 -16.49
CA CYS A 135 -3.71 19.09 -15.48
C CYS A 135 -5.13 19.41 -16.02
N SER A 136 -5.47 18.94 -17.22
CA SER A 136 -6.77 19.15 -17.87
C SER A 136 -7.14 18.00 -18.80
N GLY A 137 -8.40 17.94 -19.21
CA GLY A 137 -8.86 16.94 -20.17
C GLY A 137 -8.13 17.05 -21.52
N THR A 138 -7.86 18.27 -21.99
CA THR A 138 -7.17 18.49 -23.28
C THR A 138 -5.70 18.04 -23.24
N THR A 139 -4.99 18.34 -22.14
CA THR A 139 -3.62 17.89 -21.93
C THR A 139 -3.53 16.37 -21.80
N LEU A 140 -4.47 15.74 -21.07
CA LEU A 140 -4.49 14.28 -20.92
C LEU A 140 -4.78 13.59 -22.25
N GLU A 141 -5.78 14.04 -23.01
CA GLU A 141 -6.11 13.45 -24.31
C GLU A 141 -4.93 13.51 -25.29
N ARG A 142 -4.21 14.66 -25.31
CA ARG A 142 -3.03 14.82 -26.15
C ARG A 142 -1.93 13.85 -25.75
N TRP A 143 -1.62 13.77 -24.45
CA TRP A 143 -0.60 12.87 -23.92
C TRP A 143 -0.96 11.39 -24.16
N TYR A 144 -2.21 10.99 -23.88
CA TYR A 144 -2.66 9.62 -24.04
C TYR A 144 -2.60 9.16 -25.51
N ARG A 145 -2.96 10.02 -26.47
CA ARG A 145 -2.83 9.70 -27.90
C ARG A 145 -1.39 9.45 -28.33
N ALA A 146 -0.42 10.13 -27.72
CA ALA A 146 0.99 9.94 -28.02
C ALA A 146 1.53 8.63 -27.42
N GLN A 147 1.08 8.24 -26.23
CA GLN A 147 1.62 7.08 -25.49
C GLN A 147 0.89 5.76 -25.76
N SER A 148 -0.41 5.79 -26.07
CA SER A 148 -1.23 4.58 -26.23
C SER A 148 -0.76 3.59 -27.31
N PRO A 149 -0.12 3.97 -28.43
CA PRO A 149 0.41 3.00 -29.39
C PRO A 149 1.54 2.13 -28.81
N GLN A 150 2.31 2.66 -27.84
CA GLN A 150 3.42 1.94 -27.20
C GLN A 150 2.95 1.13 -25.99
N GLN A 151 1.89 1.59 -25.32
CA GLN A 151 1.34 0.96 -24.13
C GLN A 151 -0.19 0.81 -24.25
N PRO A 152 -0.69 -0.31 -24.82
CA PRO A 152 -2.12 -0.48 -25.07
C PRO A 152 -2.98 -0.62 -23.80
N LYS A 153 -2.35 -0.91 -22.65
CA LYS A 153 -3.00 -1.00 -21.33
C LYS A 153 -2.75 0.23 -20.45
N LEU A 154 -2.28 1.33 -21.03
CA LEU A 154 -1.98 2.56 -20.31
C LEU A 154 -3.19 3.07 -19.50
N LEU A 155 -2.96 3.41 -18.23
CA LEU A 155 -3.97 3.86 -17.27
C LEU A 155 -5.14 2.89 -17.04
N MET A 156 -5.06 1.62 -17.47
CA MET A 156 -6.10 0.63 -17.19
C MET A 156 -5.88 0.00 -15.81
N LEU A 157 -6.81 0.25 -14.89
CA LEU A 157 -6.81 -0.37 -13.58
C LEU A 157 -7.06 -1.87 -13.68
N THR A 158 -6.45 -2.62 -12.77
CA THR A 158 -6.69 -4.05 -12.58
C THR A 158 -7.49 -4.32 -11.32
N LYS A 159 -8.21 -5.45 -11.31
CA LYS A 159 -8.99 -5.86 -10.13
C LYS A 159 -8.11 -6.03 -8.91
N ASP A 160 -6.90 -6.54 -9.10
CA ASP A 160 -5.93 -6.69 -8.03
C ASP A 160 -5.57 -5.32 -7.44
N GLU A 161 -5.23 -4.32 -8.24
CA GLU A 161 -4.90 -2.95 -7.78
C GLU A 161 -6.04 -2.28 -7.01
N LEU A 162 -7.30 -2.51 -7.39
CA LEU A 162 -8.48 -1.96 -6.70
C LEU A 162 -8.90 -2.74 -5.44
N MET A 163 -8.62 -4.05 -5.39
CA MET A 163 -8.88 -4.87 -4.20
C MET A 163 -7.75 -4.81 -3.18
N ARG A 164 -6.62 -4.21 -3.57
CA ARG A 164 -5.47 -3.98 -2.73
C ARG A 164 -5.64 -2.63 -2.04
N HIS A 165 -5.62 -2.63 -0.71
CA HIS A 165 -5.36 -1.44 0.08
C HIS A 165 -3.90 -0.97 -0.08
N GLU A 166 -3.37 -0.79 -1.30
CA GLU A 166 -1.93 -0.66 -1.57
C GLU A 166 -1.49 0.75 -1.96
N ALA A 167 -1.12 1.55 -0.95
CA ALA A 167 0.00 2.46 -1.12
C ALA A 167 1.27 1.59 -1.25
N ALA A 168 1.75 1.44 -2.48
CA ALA A 168 2.83 0.54 -2.89
C ALA A 168 4.17 0.84 -2.20
N GLY A 169 4.34 0.32 -0.98
CA GLY A 169 5.60 0.37 -0.24
C GLY A 169 5.44 0.16 1.27
N ILE A 170 4.32 0.60 1.85
CA ILE A 170 4.07 0.54 3.30
C ILE A 170 3.30 -0.73 3.67
N THR A 171 2.46 -1.24 2.77
CA THR A 171 1.52 -2.35 3.04
C THR A 171 2.12 -3.74 2.97
N THR A 172 3.20 -3.97 2.21
CA THR A 172 3.90 -5.29 2.24
C THR A 172 4.50 -5.57 3.63
N ALA A 173 4.93 -4.53 4.36
CA ALA A 173 5.36 -4.67 5.74
C ALA A 173 4.19 -4.86 6.71
N ALA A 174 3.03 -4.25 6.43
CA ALA A 174 1.83 -4.36 7.25
C ALA A 174 1.10 -5.71 7.09
N PHE A 175 1.06 -6.26 5.87
CA PHE A 175 0.43 -7.52 5.50
C PHE A 175 1.42 -8.41 4.72
N PRO A 176 2.44 -8.95 5.38
CA PRO A 176 3.48 -9.72 4.71
C PRO A 176 2.93 -11.05 4.17
N LYS A 177 3.33 -11.42 2.94
CA LYS A 177 2.97 -12.72 2.33
C LYS A 177 3.51 -13.92 3.12
N THR A 178 4.56 -13.71 3.90
CA THR A 178 5.20 -14.74 4.72
C THR A 178 5.47 -14.25 6.13
N LEU A 179 5.26 -15.12 7.12
CA LEU A 179 5.53 -14.88 8.53
C LEU A 179 6.58 -15.86 9.02
N ARG A 180 7.65 -15.35 9.64
CA ARG A 180 8.66 -16.20 10.28
C ARG A 180 8.09 -16.77 11.59
N LEU A 181 7.72 -18.05 11.59
CA LEU A 181 7.23 -18.78 12.76
C LEU A 181 8.04 -20.06 12.94
N GLY A 182 8.50 -20.36 14.17
CA GLY A 182 9.29 -21.56 14.44
C GLY A 182 10.61 -21.64 13.65
N GLY A 183 11.18 -20.51 13.26
CA GLY A 183 12.41 -20.42 12.48
C GLY A 183 12.25 -20.56 10.97
N ILE A 184 11.02 -20.76 10.46
CA ILE A 184 10.75 -20.91 9.02
C ILE A 184 9.79 -19.85 8.51
N ASP A 185 9.82 -19.60 7.20
CA ASP A 185 8.90 -18.69 6.53
C ASP A 185 7.60 -19.45 6.21
N CYS A 186 6.53 -19.09 6.90
CA CYS A 186 5.19 -19.66 6.73
C CYS A 186 4.34 -18.74 5.83
N GLU A 187 3.60 -19.31 4.90
CA GLU A 187 2.72 -18.54 4.01
C GLU A 187 1.54 -17.95 4.78
N ALA A 188 1.26 -16.67 4.55
CA ALA A 188 0.16 -15.92 5.14
C ALA A 188 -0.94 -15.69 4.09
N ALA A 189 -2.16 -16.08 4.42
CA ALA A 189 -3.36 -15.79 3.65
C ALA A 189 -4.31 -14.90 4.47
N TYR A 190 -4.91 -13.92 3.81
CA TYR A 190 -5.81 -12.96 4.43
C TYR A 190 -7.18 -13.11 3.81
N LEU A 191 -8.20 -13.26 4.65
CA LEU A 191 -9.60 -13.32 4.24
C LEU A 191 -10.38 -12.39 5.15
N HIS A 192 -11.12 -11.44 4.59
CA HIS A 192 -12.07 -10.65 5.37
C HIS A 192 -13.50 -11.08 5.01
N GLU A 193 -14.03 -12.03 5.76
CA GLU A 193 -15.37 -12.60 5.56
C GLU A 193 -16.00 -12.92 6.91
N PRO A 194 -16.72 -11.96 7.53
CA PRO A 194 -17.36 -12.18 8.82
C PRO A 194 -18.25 -13.42 8.81
N GLY A 195 -17.94 -14.38 9.69
CA GLY A 195 -18.65 -15.66 9.79
C GLY A 195 -17.96 -16.82 9.06
N ASP A 196 -16.99 -16.57 8.17
CA ASP A 196 -16.14 -17.63 7.64
C ASP A 196 -15.17 -18.12 8.72
N SER A 197 -14.97 -19.43 8.78
CA SER A 197 -14.01 -20.07 9.69
C SER A 197 -12.57 -19.56 9.51
N LYS A 198 -12.20 -19.05 8.34
CA LYS A 198 -10.86 -18.56 7.96
C LYS A 198 -10.73 -17.04 8.01
N ASP A 199 -11.78 -16.33 8.41
CA ASP A 199 -11.80 -14.88 8.56
C ASP A 199 -10.62 -14.37 9.40
N GLY A 200 -10.02 -13.27 8.95
CA GLY A 200 -8.76 -12.70 9.43
C GLY A 200 -7.52 -13.27 8.76
N LEU A 201 -6.48 -13.50 9.57
CA LEU A 201 -5.18 -14.00 9.14
C LEU A 201 -5.12 -15.52 9.31
N THR A 202 -4.90 -16.25 8.22
CA THR A 202 -4.59 -17.68 8.22
C THR A 202 -3.12 -17.91 7.84
N VAL A 203 -2.35 -18.56 8.71
CA VAL A 203 -0.95 -18.89 8.47
C VAL A 203 -0.79 -20.39 8.24
N THR A 204 -0.19 -20.75 7.11
CA THR A 204 0.10 -22.14 6.77
C THR A 204 1.41 -22.57 7.44
N VAL A 205 1.31 -23.46 8.42
CA VAL A 205 2.44 -23.95 9.21
C VAL A 205 2.74 -25.41 8.83
N PRO A 206 3.91 -25.70 8.28
CA PRO A 206 4.37 -27.08 8.09
C PRO A 206 4.43 -27.85 9.41
N ILE A 207 3.98 -29.10 9.40
CA ILE A 207 3.84 -29.94 10.59
C ILE A 207 5.16 -30.09 11.36
N TYR A 208 6.30 -30.16 10.68
CA TYR A 208 7.62 -30.29 11.29
C TYR A 208 8.03 -29.05 12.12
N ALA A 209 7.43 -27.89 11.87
CA ALA A 209 7.73 -26.64 12.58
C ALA A 209 6.71 -26.31 13.69
N LEU A 210 5.59 -27.04 13.76
CA LEU A 210 4.47 -26.73 14.66
C LEU A 210 4.89 -26.56 16.13
N ASN A 211 5.73 -27.45 16.64
CA ASN A 211 6.18 -27.41 18.04
C ASN A 211 7.13 -26.24 18.33
N GLN A 212 7.79 -25.68 17.31
CA GLN A 212 8.71 -24.55 17.43
C GLN A 212 8.01 -23.19 17.33
N VAL A 213 6.72 -23.16 16.95
CA VAL A 213 5.97 -21.91 16.87
C VAL A 213 5.78 -21.34 18.27
N ASN A 214 6.25 -20.11 18.49
CA ASN A 214 6.07 -19.39 19.75
C ASN A 214 4.65 -18.79 19.84
N ASP A 215 3.94 -19.09 20.91
CA ASP A 215 2.57 -18.60 21.14
C ASP A 215 2.54 -17.07 21.31
N GLU A 216 3.52 -16.49 22.01
CA GLU A 216 3.62 -15.04 22.24
C GLU A 216 3.74 -14.27 20.93
N ARG A 217 4.56 -14.75 19.98
CA ARG A 217 4.70 -14.12 18.66
C ARG A 217 3.38 -14.08 17.91
N CYS A 218 2.56 -15.13 18.03
CA CYS A 218 1.28 -15.24 17.37
C CYS A 218 0.22 -14.29 17.92
N GLU A 219 0.37 -13.82 19.17
CA GLU A 219 -0.53 -12.85 19.78
C GLU A 219 -0.56 -11.52 18.99
N TRP A 220 0.57 -11.15 18.38
CA TRP A 220 0.77 -9.87 17.68
C TRP A 220 0.19 -9.82 16.26
N LEU A 221 -0.29 -10.94 15.71
CA LEU A 221 -0.74 -11.02 14.30
C LEU A 221 0.35 -10.47 13.34
N VAL A 222 -0.06 -9.51 12.50
CA VAL A 222 0.75 -8.71 11.57
C VAL A 222 0.52 -7.22 11.88
N PRO A 223 1.45 -6.32 11.52
CA PRO A 223 1.30 -4.90 11.86
C PRO A 223 -0.02 -4.28 11.36
N GLY A 224 -0.51 -4.70 10.20
CA GLY A 224 -1.77 -4.21 9.63
C GLY A 224 -3.03 -4.57 10.41
N LEU A 225 -3.02 -5.66 11.18
CA LEU A 225 -4.17 -6.10 12.01
C LEU A 225 -3.97 -5.81 13.51
N LEU A 226 -2.77 -5.38 13.90
CA LEU A 226 -2.42 -5.18 15.31
C LEU A 226 -3.24 -4.06 15.94
N LYS A 227 -3.43 -2.95 15.22
CA LYS A 227 -4.17 -1.78 15.73
C LYS A 227 -5.59 -2.14 16.13
N ASP A 228 -6.29 -2.91 15.30
CA ASP A 228 -7.68 -3.31 15.57
C ASP A 228 -7.78 -4.27 16.76
N LYS A 229 -6.82 -5.19 16.87
CA LYS A 229 -6.72 -6.08 18.02
C LYS A 229 -6.47 -5.31 19.31
N VAL A 230 -5.52 -4.37 19.29
CA VAL A 230 -5.20 -3.51 20.44
C VAL A 230 -6.41 -2.65 20.83
N LEU A 231 -7.07 -2.04 19.85
CA LEU A 231 -8.29 -1.25 20.08
C LEU A 231 -9.39 -2.10 20.72
N ALA A 232 -9.62 -3.32 20.22
CA ALA A 232 -10.60 -4.24 20.80
C ALA A 232 -10.25 -4.65 22.24
N LEU A 233 -8.97 -4.92 22.51
CA LEU A 233 -8.48 -5.21 23.86
C LEU A 233 -8.69 -4.01 24.80
N MET A 234 -8.36 -2.79 24.36
CA MET A 234 -8.60 -1.58 25.16
C MET A 234 -10.09 -1.32 25.40
N LYS A 235 -10.96 -1.64 24.44
CA LYS A 235 -12.42 -1.58 24.61
C LYS A 235 -12.95 -2.59 25.63
N SER A 236 -12.30 -3.75 25.72
CA SER A 236 -12.67 -4.85 26.63
C SER A 236 -12.41 -4.53 28.11
N LEU A 237 -11.52 -3.57 28.39
CA LEU A 237 -11.20 -3.11 29.74
C LEU A 237 -12.42 -2.58 30.48
N HIS A 238 -12.39 -2.72 31.81
CA HIS A 238 -13.39 -2.12 32.68
C HIS A 238 -13.39 -0.58 32.59
N GLN A 239 -14.49 0.05 33.01
CA GLN A 239 -14.76 1.47 32.76
C GLN A 239 -13.64 2.43 33.22
N ARG A 240 -13.01 2.13 34.36
CA ARG A 240 -12.06 3.03 35.04
C ARG A 240 -10.74 3.28 34.27
N PRO A 241 -9.98 2.26 33.80
CA PRO A 241 -8.84 2.47 32.93
C PRO A 241 -9.27 2.91 31.53
N ARG A 242 -10.38 2.37 31.00
CA ARG A 242 -10.85 2.67 29.65
C ARG A 242 -11.16 4.16 29.46
N SER A 243 -11.78 4.82 30.44
CA SER A 243 -12.07 6.26 30.34
C SER A 243 -10.82 7.15 30.31
N ARG A 244 -9.70 6.70 30.87
CA ARG A 244 -8.40 7.41 30.85
C ARG A 244 -7.61 7.20 29.55
N LEU A 245 -8.06 6.27 28.70
CA LEU A 245 -7.46 5.98 27.40
C LEU A 245 -8.20 6.66 26.24
N VAL A 246 -9.25 7.44 26.51
CA VAL A 246 -10.02 8.13 25.46
C VAL A 246 -9.21 9.33 24.93
N PRO A 247 -9.07 9.49 23.60
CA PRO A 247 -9.66 8.67 22.52
C PRO A 247 -8.99 7.30 22.31
N LEU A 248 -9.77 6.22 22.37
CA LEU A 248 -9.24 4.84 22.24
C LEU A 248 -8.54 4.55 20.91
N PRO A 249 -9.03 5.04 19.74
CA PRO A 249 -8.34 4.83 18.47
C PRO A 249 -6.94 5.46 18.44
N GLU A 250 -6.77 6.62 19.06
CA GLU A 250 -5.47 7.31 19.19
C GLU A 250 -4.55 6.54 20.14
N ALA A 251 -5.07 6.08 21.28
CA ALA A 251 -4.29 5.27 22.22
C ALA A 251 -3.79 3.96 21.61
N ALA A 252 -4.60 3.31 20.78
CA ALA A 252 -4.20 2.12 20.05
C ALA A 252 -3.14 2.41 18.97
N ALA A 253 -3.26 3.54 18.27
CA ALA A 253 -2.27 3.97 17.28
C ALA A 253 -0.92 4.26 17.94
N GLU A 254 -0.92 5.07 19.01
CA GLU A 254 0.27 5.41 19.78
C GLU A 254 0.98 4.16 20.35
N PHE A 255 0.22 3.17 20.84
CA PHE A 255 0.78 1.89 21.26
C PHE A 255 1.55 1.20 20.13
N CYS A 256 0.98 1.15 18.93
CA CYS A 256 1.60 0.48 17.78
C CYS A 256 2.85 1.22 17.28
N GLU A 257 2.96 2.53 17.52
CA GLU A 257 4.12 3.34 17.16
C GLU A 257 5.27 3.21 18.18
N LEU A 258 4.95 3.21 19.48
CA LEU A 258 5.95 3.26 20.55
C LEU A 258 6.48 1.89 20.96
N VAL A 259 5.66 0.85 20.85
CA VAL A 259 6.01 -0.47 21.38
C VAL A 259 6.70 -1.31 20.29
N PRO A 260 7.90 -1.86 20.55
CA PRO A 260 8.57 -2.73 19.60
C PRO A 260 7.70 -3.92 19.21
N PHE A 261 7.46 -4.07 17.91
CA PHE A 261 6.59 -5.10 17.36
C PHE A 261 7.11 -6.51 17.68
N ALA A 262 6.19 -7.39 18.10
CA ALA A 262 6.42 -8.83 18.26
C ALA A 262 7.55 -9.21 19.24
N GLN A 263 7.79 -8.38 20.26
CA GLN A 263 8.72 -8.67 21.35
C GLN A 263 7.96 -9.07 22.63
N GLY A 264 8.07 -10.33 23.02
CA GLY A 264 7.36 -10.90 24.18
C GLY A 264 5.85 -11.02 23.97
N SER A 265 5.08 -11.15 25.05
CA SER A 265 3.61 -11.19 25.01
C SER A 265 3.01 -9.82 24.69
N LEU A 266 2.00 -9.80 23.81
CA LEU A 266 1.23 -8.60 23.48
C LEU A 266 0.48 -8.09 24.73
N VAL A 267 -0.05 -9.00 25.54
CA VAL A 267 -0.83 -8.62 26.73
C VAL A 267 0.05 -7.97 27.78
N ASP A 268 1.27 -8.47 27.99
CA ASP A 268 2.22 -7.88 28.93
C ASP A 268 2.69 -6.49 28.46
N ALA A 269 2.93 -6.32 27.16
CA ALA A 269 3.23 -5.01 26.57
C ALA A 269 2.07 -4.02 26.78
N LEU A 270 0.82 -4.47 26.58
CA LEU A 270 -0.36 -3.65 26.83
C LEU A 270 -0.55 -3.30 28.30
N LEU A 271 -0.31 -4.24 29.21
CA LEU A 271 -0.38 -3.98 30.66
C LEU A 271 0.59 -2.87 31.06
N LYS A 272 1.82 -2.90 30.53
CA LYS A 272 2.82 -1.86 30.76
C LYS A 272 2.36 -0.51 30.19
N ALA A 273 1.97 -0.46 28.92
CA ALA A 273 1.56 0.78 28.26
C ALA A 273 0.32 1.42 28.92
N VAL A 274 -0.68 0.61 29.27
CA VAL A 274 -1.89 1.10 29.95
C VAL A 274 -1.56 1.60 31.36
N ARG A 275 -0.68 0.91 32.10
CA ARG A 275 -0.25 1.37 33.42
C ARG A 275 0.50 2.71 33.35
N GLU A 276 1.40 2.87 32.39
CA GLU A 276 2.16 4.12 32.19
C GLU A 276 1.23 5.30 31.89
N ARG A 277 0.24 5.10 31.01
CA ARG A 277 -0.71 6.14 30.62
C ARG A 277 -1.77 6.44 31.69
N THR A 278 -2.31 5.41 32.34
CA THR A 278 -3.47 5.57 33.23
C THR A 278 -3.11 5.63 34.71
N GLN A 279 -1.90 5.23 35.10
CA GLN A 279 -1.44 5.04 36.49
C GLN A 279 -2.33 4.08 37.29
N ILE A 280 -3.05 3.18 36.61
CA ILE A 280 -3.89 2.14 37.21
C ILE A 280 -3.17 0.81 37.03
N ALA A 281 -3.12 0.02 38.11
CA ALA A 281 -2.61 -1.35 38.07
C ALA A 281 -3.67 -2.28 37.44
N VAL A 282 -3.67 -2.35 36.12
CA VAL A 282 -4.46 -3.31 35.34
C VAL A 282 -3.83 -4.70 35.46
N GLN A 283 -4.66 -5.73 35.52
CA GLN A 283 -4.28 -7.14 35.57
C GLN A 283 -4.54 -7.84 34.24
N ARG A 284 -3.88 -8.98 33.98
CA ARG A 284 -4.06 -9.74 32.73
C ARG A 284 -5.52 -10.09 32.45
N ASN A 285 -6.27 -10.45 33.48
CA ASN A 285 -7.68 -10.84 33.38
C ASN A 285 -8.64 -9.65 33.17
N ASP A 286 -8.16 -8.41 33.23
CA ASP A 286 -8.98 -7.24 32.87
C ASP A 286 -9.14 -7.09 31.35
N PHE A 287 -8.24 -7.67 30.57
CA PHE A 287 -8.38 -7.82 29.12
C PHE A 287 -9.20 -9.06 28.81
N LYS A 288 -10.41 -8.87 28.26
CA LYS A 288 -11.35 -9.97 27.98
C LYS A 288 -11.14 -10.51 26.58
N LEU A 289 -10.15 -11.39 26.41
CA LEU A 289 -9.84 -12.01 25.12
C LEU A 289 -11.04 -12.75 24.52
N GLU A 290 -11.88 -13.36 25.35
CA GLU A 290 -13.10 -14.06 24.95
C GLU A 290 -14.16 -13.16 24.31
N THR A 291 -14.06 -11.84 24.47
CA THR A 291 -14.98 -10.87 23.85
C THR A 291 -14.53 -10.40 22.48
N LEU A 292 -13.30 -10.73 22.07
CA LEU A 292 -12.77 -10.35 20.77
C LEU A 292 -13.38 -11.20 19.65
N GLN A 293 -13.53 -10.58 18.49
CA GLN A 293 -13.98 -11.28 17.30
C GLN A 293 -12.93 -12.30 16.82
N PRO A 294 -13.33 -13.42 16.22
CA PRO A 294 -12.42 -14.48 15.79
C PRO A 294 -11.30 -14.03 14.83
N HIS A 295 -11.55 -13.04 13.97
CA HIS A 295 -10.55 -12.51 13.02
C HIS A 295 -9.38 -11.77 13.71
N LEU A 296 -9.52 -11.39 14.99
CA LEU A 296 -8.45 -10.79 15.80
C LEU A 296 -7.50 -11.84 16.41
N PHE A 297 -7.67 -13.11 16.03
CA PHE A 297 -6.80 -14.21 16.40
C PHE A 297 -6.20 -14.85 15.15
N MET A 298 -4.91 -15.20 15.22
CA MET A 298 -4.24 -15.89 14.14
C MET A 298 -4.86 -17.27 13.98
N ASN A 299 -5.28 -17.59 12.76
CA ASN A 299 -5.74 -18.91 12.41
C ASN A 299 -4.57 -19.71 11.84
N PHE A 300 -4.38 -20.95 12.29
CA PHE A 300 -3.28 -21.80 11.84
C PHE A 300 -3.84 -22.89 10.96
N ARG A 301 -3.21 -23.10 9.80
CA ARG A 301 -3.45 -24.24 8.91
C ARG A 301 -2.21 -25.12 8.94
N VAL A 302 -2.30 -26.28 9.57
CA VAL A 302 -1.18 -27.21 9.66
C VAL A 302 -1.18 -28.12 8.43
N VAL A 303 -0.05 -28.21 7.72
CA VAL A 303 0.10 -29.00 6.50
C VAL A 303 1.25 -30.01 6.60
N ASP A 304 1.14 -31.11 5.85
CA ASP A 304 2.22 -32.08 5.67
C ASP A 304 3.23 -31.65 4.57
N GLU A 305 4.19 -32.52 4.26
CA GLU A 305 5.22 -32.33 3.24
C GLU A 305 4.65 -32.22 1.81
N HIS A 306 3.41 -32.67 1.61
CA HIS A 306 2.72 -32.66 0.33
C HIS A 306 1.67 -31.53 0.24
N GLY A 307 1.57 -30.68 1.26
CA GLY A 307 0.62 -29.57 1.33
C GLY A 307 -0.81 -29.97 1.76
N ARG A 308 -1.02 -31.22 2.17
CA ARG A 308 -2.31 -31.69 2.68
C ARG A 308 -2.55 -31.11 4.07
N GLN A 309 -3.76 -30.59 4.30
CA GLN A 309 -4.16 -30.07 5.60
C GLN A 309 -4.37 -31.20 6.62
N LEU A 310 -3.65 -31.13 7.73
CA LEU A 310 -3.77 -32.05 8.87
C LEU A 310 -4.69 -31.51 9.97
N GLY A 311 -4.69 -30.19 10.17
CA GLY A 311 -5.52 -29.52 11.17
C GLY A 311 -5.63 -28.03 10.89
N MET A 312 -6.68 -27.40 11.44
CA MET A 312 -6.89 -25.97 11.35
C MET A 312 -7.57 -25.44 12.61
N GLY A 313 -7.12 -24.28 13.09
CA GLY A 313 -7.76 -23.64 14.24
C GLY A 313 -7.00 -22.41 14.73
N ARG A 314 -7.64 -21.63 15.62
CA ARG A 314 -7.07 -20.41 16.21
C ARG A 314 -6.36 -20.64 17.54
N HIS A 315 -6.49 -21.83 18.12
CA HIS A 315 -5.89 -22.17 19.40
C HIS A 315 -4.66 -23.07 19.19
N LEU A 316 -3.49 -22.44 19.12
CA LEU A 316 -2.21 -23.11 18.87
C LEU A 316 -1.87 -24.22 19.90
N PRO A 317 -2.13 -24.05 21.21
CA PRO A 317 -1.87 -25.13 22.18
C PRO A 317 -2.69 -26.39 21.91
N THR A 318 -3.93 -26.27 21.41
CA THR A 318 -4.76 -27.42 21.05
C THR A 318 -4.18 -28.15 19.85
N LEU A 319 -3.78 -27.41 18.81
CA LEU A 319 -3.13 -27.99 17.63
C LEU A 319 -1.81 -28.69 17.99
N LYS A 320 -1.01 -28.11 18.89
CA LYS A 320 0.22 -28.74 19.41
C LYS A 320 -0.09 -30.02 20.20
N ALA A 321 -1.15 -30.05 20.99
CA ALA A 321 -1.56 -31.24 21.73
C ALA A 321 -2.01 -32.38 20.80
N GLU A 322 -2.79 -32.06 19.77
CA GLU A 322 -3.34 -33.04 18.82
C GLU A 322 -2.28 -33.55 17.82
N LEU A 323 -1.46 -32.66 17.27
CA LEU A 323 -0.53 -32.96 16.17
C LEU A 323 0.94 -33.03 16.61
N GLY A 324 1.25 -32.74 17.87
CA GLY A 324 2.63 -32.63 18.37
C GLY A 324 3.47 -33.91 18.26
N ALA A 325 2.84 -35.09 18.34
CA ALA A 325 3.52 -36.37 18.12
C ALA A 325 3.92 -36.57 16.64
N GLN A 326 3.03 -36.20 15.72
CA GLN A 326 3.31 -36.23 14.27
C GLN A 326 4.37 -35.19 13.91
N ALA A 327 4.31 -33.99 14.51
CA ALA A 327 5.30 -32.93 14.35
C ALA A 327 6.71 -33.38 14.75
N ARG A 328 6.86 -34.08 15.90
CA ARG A 328 8.16 -34.64 16.33
C ARG A 328 8.69 -35.67 15.33
N SER A 329 7.83 -36.54 14.83
CA SER A 329 8.21 -37.59 13.88
C SER A 329 8.64 -36.99 12.53
N ALA A 330 7.86 -36.03 12.01
CA ALA A 330 8.18 -35.32 10.78
C ALA A 330 9.50 -34.52 10.89
N PHE A 331 9.73 -33.87 12.04
CA PHE A 331 10.99 -33.17 12.29
C PHE A 331 12.20 -34.12 12.30
N GLN A 332 12.07 -35.29 12.92
CA GLN A 332 13.12 -36.31 12.94
C GLN A 332 13.40 -36.88 11.53
N ALA A 333 12.36 -37.14 10.74
CA ALA A 333 12.51 -37.61 9.36
C ALA A 333 13.26 -36.58 8.48
N LEU A 334 12.89 -35.30 8.59
CA LEU A 334 13.58 -34.20 7.91
C LEU A 334 15.04 -34.05 8.34
N ALA A 335 15.32 -34.19 9.65
CA ALA A 335 16.68 -34.15 10.17
C ALA A 335 17.53 -35.32 9.65
N ALA A 336 16.98 -36.53 9.64
CA ALA A 336 17.64 -37.72 9.10
C ALA A 336 17.93 -37.62 7.59
N LEU A 337 16.99 -37.07 6.81
CA LEU A 337 17.19 -36.77 5.38
C LEU A 337 18.31 -35.75 5.14
N LYS A 338 18.40 -34.70 5.97
CA LYS A 338 19.51 -33.72 5.89
C LYS A 338 20.86 -34.31 6.30
N LEU A 339 20.91 -35.21 7.29
CA LEU A 339 22.14 -35.89 7.73
C LEU A 339 22.62 -36.94 6.71
N GLY A 340 21.72 -37.72 6.10
CA GLY A 340 22.05 -38.69 5.06
C GLY A 340 22.61 -38.07 3.77
N GLY A 341 22.19 -36.84 3.44
CA GLY A 341 22.77 -36.08 2.33
C GLY A 341 24.20 -35.59 2.58
N VAL A 342 24.59 -35.38 3.84
CA VAL A 342 25.96 -35.00 4.22
C VAL A 342 26.88 -36.23 4.26
N GLU A 343 26.39 -37.40 4.68
CA GLU A 343 27.17 -38.65 4.60
C GLU A 343 27.40 -39.14 3.16
N GLN A 344 26.44 -38.96 2.24
CA GLN A 344 26.64 -39.29 0.82
C GLN A 344 27.59 -38.33 0.10
N ALA A 345 27.66 -37.06 0.52
CA ALA A 345 28.65 -36.11 0.01
C ALA A 345 30.08 -36.42 0.51
N ALA A 346 30.21 -37.01 1.71
CA ALA A 346 31.51 -37.39 2.28
C ALA A 346 32.05 -38.74 1.77
N ASN A 347 31.22 -39.59 1.17
CA ASN A 347 31.59 -40.94 0.75
C ASN A 347 31.63 -41.15 -0.78
N SER A 348 31.76 -40.06 -1.53
CA SER A 348 32.06 -40.13 -2.97
C SER A 348 33.57 -40.37 -3.16
N PRO A 349 34.02 -41.46 -3.82
CA PRO A 349 35.44 -41.66 -4.07
C PRO A 349 35.95 -40.55 -5.00
N SER A 350 37.05 -39.92 -4.59
CA SER A 350 37.73 -38.89 -5.39
C SER A 350 38.03 -39.41 -6.80
N PRO A 351 37.78 -38.64 -7.87
CA PRO A 351 38.20 -39.03 -9.19
C PRO A 351 39.73 -39.03 -9.25
N ASN A 352 40.29 -40.15 -9.72
CA ASN A 352 41.73 -40.32 -9.94
C ASN A 352 42.34 -39.15 -10.75
N PRO A 353 43.61 -38.78 -10.51
CA PRO A 353 44.27 -37.73 -11.28
C PRO A 353 44.49 -38.19 -12.74
N LEU A 354 44.31 -37.26 -13.69
CA LEU A 354 44.62 -37.46 -15.10
C LEU A 354 46.10 -37.87 -15.31
N PRO A 355 46.39 -38.75 -16.29
CA PRO A 355 47.77 -39.05 -16.70
C PRO A 355 48.38 -37.89 -17.51
N PRO A 356 49.72 -37.76 -17.54
CA PRO A 356 50.41 -36.65 -18.18
C PRO A 356 50.35 -36.75 -19.71
N ALA A 357 50.21 -35.59 -20.36
CA ALA A 357 50.31 -35.42 -21.80
C ALA A 357 51.76 -35.60 -22.27
N GLY A 358 51.97 -36.40 -23.32
CA GLY A 358 53.27 -36.57 -23.97
C GLY A 358 53.19 -37.28 -25.33
N GLU A 359 53.38 -36.49 -26.38
CA GLU A 359 53.96 -36.80 -27.70
C GLU A 359 53.16 -37.64 -28.73
N GLY A 360 52.76 -36.96 -29.81
CA GLY A 360 52.38 -37.55 -31.10
C GLY A 360 53.05 -36.77 -32.24
N ALA A 361 54.12 -37.35 -32.77
CA ALA A 361 54.95 -36.81 -33.85
C ALA A 361 54.18 -36.61 -35.16
N ALA A 362 54.50 -35.52 -35.85
CA ALA A 362 54.06 -35.23 -37.21
C ALA A 362 54.81 -36.09 -38.24
N GLN A 363 54.08 -36.71 -39.17
CA GLN A 363 54.60 -37.16 -40.47
C GLN A 363 53.82 -36.48 -41.60
N THR A 364 54.49 -35.46 -42.15
CA THR A 364 54.71 -35.16 -43.58
C THR A 364 53.71 -35.69 -44.61
N LEU A 365 53.00 -34.76 -45.26
CA LEU A 365 52.52 -34.89 -46.63
C LEU A 365 53.34 -33.98 -47.54
N SER A 366 53.87 -34.61 -48.59
CA SER A 366 54.71 -34.10 -49.65
C SER A 366 53.94 -33.20 -50.62
N LEU A 367 54.60 -32.17 -51.16
CA LEU A 367 54.35 -31.67 -52.51
C LEU A 367 55.60 -30.92 -53.03
N SER A 368 56.30 -31.64 -53.92
CA SER A 368 57.11 -31.20 -55.06
C SER A 368 56.61 -29.86 -55.65
N ARG A 369 57.43 -28.91 -56.15
CA ARG A 369 58.51 -28.99 -57.16
C ARG A 369 59.03 -27.52 -57.43
N PRO A 370 59.92 -27.21 -58.39
CA PRO A 370 61.32 -26.87 -58.10
C PRO A 370 61.82 -25.51 -58.68
N ARG A 371 63.11 -25.22 -58.37
CA ARG A 371 64.14 -24.52 -59.18
C ARG A 371 63.87 -23.09 -59.71
N GLU A 372 64.73 -22.15 -59.31
CA GLU A 372 65.85 -21.60 -60.11
C GLU A 372 66.67 -20.59 -59.26
N ARG A 373 67.99 -20.83 -59.13
CA ARG A 373 69.12 -20.02 -59.65
C ARG A 373 69.22 -18.61 -59.03
N ALA A 374 70.20 -18.39 -58.15
CA ALA A 374 71.61 -18.09 -58.44
C ALA A 374 71.81 -16.63 -58.85
N GLY A 375 72.56 -15.92 -58.01
CA GLY A 375 72.91 -14.51 -58.10
C GLY A 375 73.25 -14.02 -56.71
#